data_AF-A0A2N5H0M8-F1
#
_entry.id   AF-A0A2N5H0M8-F1
#
_cell.length_a   1.000
_cell.length_b   1.000
_cell.length_c   1.000
_cell.angle_alpha   90.00
_cell.angle_beta   90.00
_cell.angle_gamma   90.00
#
_symmetry.space_group_name_H-M   'P 1'
#
loop_
_entity.id
_entity.type
_entity.pdbx_description
1 polymer ?
#
loop_
_entity_poly.entity_id
_entity_poly.type
_entity_poly.pdbx_seq_one_letter_code
_entity_poly.pdbx_strand_id
1 'polypeptide(L)' 'MGKKQAAFFSIFLFLVINIVSLSNVIEGFYGEEYGHVYTFMSLALLSTVLATIAYLIWKKQEYRKKQK' A
#
# COMPACT_ATOMS: atom_id res chain seq x y z
N MET A 1 -10.99 16.45 -6.80
CA MET A 1 -9.67 16.14 -6.22
C MET A 1 -8.61 16.13 -7.31
N GLY A 2 -7.48 16.81 -7.14
CA GLY A 2 -6.40 16.79 -8.13
C GLY A 2 -5.70 15.42 -8.20
N LYS A 3 -5.13 15.06 -9.35
CA LYS A 3 -4.37 13.79 -9.52
C LYS A 3 -3.29 13.58 -8.46
N LYS A 4 -2.67 14.67 -7.97
CA LYS A 4 -1.72 14.65 -6.85
C LYS A 4 -2.37 14.26 -5.52
N GLN A 5 -3.52 14.86 -5.18
CA GLN A 5 -4.22 14.57 -3.93
C GLN A 5 -4.76 13.14 -3.91
N ALA A 6 -5.29 12.67 -5.04
CA ALA A 6 -5.73 11.29 -5.19
C ALA A 6 -4.56 10.30 -5.00
N ALA A 7 -3.42 10.52 -5.66
CA ALA A 7 -2.25 9.66 -5.49
C ALA A 7 -1.73 9.66 -4.05
N PHE A 8 -1.71 10.80 -3.37
CA PHE A 8 -1.31 10.89 -1.95
C PHE A 8 -2.26 10.11 -1.05
N PHE A 9 -3.57 10.26 -1.25
CA PHE A 9 -4.58 9.53 -0.49
C PHE A 9 -4.51 8.02 -0.73
N SER A 10 -4.24 7.60 -1.97
CA SER A 10 -4.02 6.19 -2.31
C SER A 10 -2.82 5.60 -1.59
N ILE A 11 -1.70 6.33 -1.45
CA ILE A 11 -0.54 5.87 -0.66
C ILE A 11 -0.96 5.59 0.78
N PHE A 12 -1.68 6.52 1.40
CA PHE A 12 -2.14 6.36 2.78
C PHE A 12 -3.07 5.15 2.91
N LEU A 13 -4.03 4.99 2.00
CA LEU A 13 -4.94 3.85 1.98
C LEU A 13 -4.19 2.51 1.86
N PHE A 14 -3.23 2.41 0.94
CA PHE A 14 -2.44 1.20 0.75
C PHE A 14 -1.56 0.88 1.96
N LEU A 15 -1.01 1.90 2.64
CA LEU A 15 -0.26 1.69 3.87
C LEU A 15 -1.15 1.15 5.00
N VAL A 16 -2.38 1.66 5.14
CA VAL A 16 -3.33 1.13 6.14
C VAL A 16 -3.66 -0.33 5.85
N ILE A 17 -3.98 -0.66 4.60
CA ILE A 17 -4.23 -2.05 4.19
C ILE A 17 -3.02 -2.93 4.47
N ASN A 18 -1.81 -2.42 4.21
CA ASN A 18 -0.56 -3.14 4.46
C ASN A 18 -0.37 -3.48 5.94
N ILE A 19 -0.54 -2.49 6.83
CA ILE A 19 -0.39 -2.67 8.28
C ILE A 19 -1.40 -3.70 8.79
N VAL A 20 -2.68 -3.57 8.41
CA VAL A 20 -3.73 -4.50 8.82
C VAL A 20 -3.43 -5.91 8.29
N SER A 21 -3.01 -6.04 7.03
CA SER A 21 -2.67 -7.34 6.45
C SER A 21 -1.49 -7.98 7.21
N LEU A 22 -0.46 -7.21 7.54
CA LEU A 22 0.70 -7.72 8.27
C LEU A 22 0.34 -8.15 9.70
N SER A 23 -0.54 -7.42 10.39
CA SER A 23 -1.08 -7.86 11.69
C SER A 23 -1.76 -9.22 11.59
N ASN A 24 -2.60 -9.43 10.57
CA ASN A 24 -3.26 -10.72 10.34
C ASN A 24 -2.28 -11.84 9.96
N VAL A 25 -1.16 -11.52 9.30
CA VAL A 25 -0.08 -12.51 9.05
C VAL A 25 0.51 -12.99 10.37
N ILE A 26 0.80 -12.07 11.29
CA ILE A 26 1.37 -12.39 12.59
C ILE A 26 0.39 -13.25 13.40
N GLU A 27 -0.88 -12.83 13.47
CA GLU A 27 -1.94 -13.58 14.15
C GLU A 27 -2.16 -14.96 13.54
N GLY A 28 -2.23 -15.07 12.22
CA GLY A 28 -2.37 -16.34 11.52
C GLY A 28 -1.17 -17.27 11.73
N PHE A 29 0.05 -16.73 11.84
CA PHE A 29 1.25 -17.52 12.10
C PHE A 29 1.21 -18.11 13.52
N TYR A 30 0.91 -17.30 14.53
CA TYR A 30 0.79 -17.78 15.92
C TYR A 30 -0.46 -18.64 16.16
N GLY A 31 -1.51 -18.46 15.36
CA GLY A 31 -2.71 -19.30 15.37
C GLY A 31 -2.58 -20.61 14.60
N GLU A 32 -1.41 -20.90 13.99
CA GLU A 32 -1.17 -22.06 13.12
C GLU A 32 -2.12 -22.11 11.89
N GLU A 33 -2.72 -20.97 11.52
CA GLU A 33 -3.62 -20.80 10.38
C GLU A 33 -2.85 -20.40 9.11
N TYR A 34 -1.99 -21.31 8.63
CA TYR A 34 -1.08 -21.02 7.51
C TYR A 34 -1.79 -20.54 6.23
N GLY A 35 -3.02 -20.98 5.97
CA GLY A 35 -3.82 -20.48 4.84
C GLY A 35 -4.10 -18.97 4.92
N HIS A 36 -4.36 -18.46 6.12
CA HIS A 36 -4.51 -17.03 6.38
C HIS A 36 -3.18 -16.29 6.21
N VAL A 37 -2.08 -16.86 6.70
CA VAL A 37 -0.72 -16.32 6.55
C VAL A 37 -0.39 -16.01 5.09
N TYR A 38 -0.53 -16.99 4.19
CA TYR A 38 -0.19 -16.79 2.78
C TYR A 38 -1.09 -15.76 2.10
N THR A 39 -2.38 -15.74 2.44
CA THR A 39 -3.36 -14.79 1.87
C THR A 39 -3.03 -13.36 2.27
N PHE A 40 -2.87 -13.11 3.57
CA PHE A 40 -2.58 -11.77 4.08
C PHE A 40 -1.15 -11.32 3.75
N MET A 41 -0.19 -12.25 3.66
CA MET A 41 1.16 -11.93 3.19
C MET A 41 1.14 -11.46 1.72
N SER A 42 0.37 -12.13 0.87
CA SER A 42 0.20 -11.72 -0.54
C SER A 42 -0.46 -10.35 -0.65
N LEU A 43 -1.47 -10.06 0.19
CA LEU A 43 -2.12 -8.74 0.27
C LEU A 43 -1.18 -7.64 0.78
N ALA A 44 -0.33 -7.95 1.76
CA ALA A 44 0.71 -7.04 2.23
C ALA A 44 1.69 -6.71 1.10
N LEU A 45 2.23 -7.70 0.40
CA LEU A 45 3.15 -7.45 -0.72
C LEU A 45 2.49 -6.64 -1.85
N LEU A 46 1.25 -6.99 -2.22
CA LEU A 46 0.51 -6.28 -3.26
C LEU A 46 0.25 -4.81 -2.89
N SER A 47 -0.17 -4.55 -1.64
CA SER A 47 -0.39 -3.18 -1.15
C SER A 47 0.89 -2.35 -1.13
N THR A 48 2.05 -2.94 -0.82
CA THR A 48 3.36 -2.27 -0.93
C THR A 48 3.69 -1.86 -2.37
N VAL A 49 3.45 -2.76 -3.34
CA VAL A 49 3.65 -2.45 -4.77
C VAL A 49 2.74 -1.31 -5.22
N LEU A 50 1.45 -1.36 -4.86
CA LEU A 50 0.49 -0.33 -5.19
C LEU A 50 0.83 1.02 -4.54
N ALA A 51 1.26 1.03 -3.28
CA ALA A 51 1.74 2.23 -2.59
C ALA A 51 2.95 2.84 -3.31
N THR A 52 3.88 2.00 -3.77
CA THR A 52 5.07 2.43 -4.50
C THR A 52 4.70 3.05 -5.85
N ILE A 53 3.78 2.42 -6.61
CA ILE A 53 3.28 2.98 -7.87
C ILE A 53 2.59 4.34 -7.62
N ALA A 54 1.74 4.42 -6.60
CA ALA A 54 1.06 5.67 -6.23
C ALA A 54 2.06 6.77 -5.84
N TYR A 55 3.13 6.42 -5.12
CA TYR A 55 4.23 7.33 -4.81
C TYR A 55 4.95 7.83 -6.06
N LEU A 56 5.26 6.96 -7.03
CA LEU A 56 5.90 7.36 -8.28
C LEU A 56 4.99 8.30 -9.11
N ILE A 57 3.68 8.04 -9.13
CA ILE A 57 2.70 8.93 -9.77
C ILE A 57 2.67 10.30 -9.08
N TRP A 58 2.57 10.31 -7.74
CA TRP A 58 2.57 11.55 -6.95
C TRP A 58 3.85 12.36 -7.20
N LYS A 59 5.00 11.69 -7.14
CA LYS A 59 6.32 12.27 -7.41
C LYS A 59 6.36 12.89 -8.81
N LYS A 60 5.91 12.18 -9.84
CA LYS A 60 5.86 12.69 -11.23
C LYS A 60 4.97 13.93 -11.36
N GLN A 61 3.82 13.98 -10.68
CA GLN A 61 2.96 15.16 -10.71
C GLN A 61 3.60 16.38 -10.01
N GLU A 62 4.38 16.14 -8.96
CA GLU A 62 5.08 17.21 -8.25
C GLU A 62 6.16 17.88 -9.10
N TYR A 63 7.00 17.09 -9.77
CA TYR A 63 8.04 17.64 -10.65
C TYR A 63 7.46 18.34 -11.89
N ARG A 64 6.35 17.85 -12.46
CA ARG A 64 5.65 18.54 -13.57
C ARG A 64 5.10 19.91 -13.16
N LYS A 65 4.76 20.09 -11.89
CA LYS A 65 4.28 21.38 -11.37
C LYS A 65 5.42 22.37 -11.11
N LYS A 66 6.65 21.88 -10.87
CA LYS A 66 7.86 22.71 -10.68
C LYS A 66 8.54 23.16 -11.99
N GLN A 67 8.23 22.54 -13.13
CA GLN A 67 8.78 22.90 -14.45
C GLN A 67 7.88 23.85 -15.27
N LYS A 68 6.69 24.19 -14.76
CA LYS A 68 5.81 25.23 -15.29
C LYS A 68 5.92 26.47 -14.43
#